data_AF-A0A9X8N7R0-F1
#
_entry.id   AF-A0A9X8N7R0-F1
#
_cell.length_a   1.000
_cell.length_b   1.000
_cell.length_c   1.000
_cell.angle_alpha   90.00
_cell.angle_beta   90.00
_cell.angle_gamma   90.00
#
_symmetry.space_group_name_H-M   'P 1'
#
loop_
_entity.id
_entity.type
_entity.pdbx_description
1 polymer ?
#
loop_
_entity_poly.entity_id
_entity_poly.type
_entity_poly.pdbx_seq_one_letter_code
_entity_poly.pdbx_strand_id
1 'polypeptide(L)'
;MRRLKQDFAAADIGAQEGDSFDFLIEDTADDPFDTYEIYRVSCPDCGQPIALLADEDTLPEHALCPSPWNPFALTVCQGSGRPAADAADTDDMMDAHEQDAAILLTLPEGLDWRRQPFSHPGGPGERPARVPRSRRRS
;
A
#
# COMPACT_ATOMS: atom_id res chain seq x y z
N MET A 1 38.72 30.92 8.90
CA MET A 1 37.36 31.48 9.08
C MET A 1 36.45 30.34 9.53
N ARG A 2 36.40 30.15 10.86
CA ARG A 2 35.21 30.25 11.73
C ARG A 2 34.17 29.14 11.52
N ARG A 3 34.29 28.08 12.35
CA ARG A 3 33.17 27.20 12.73
C ARG A 3 32.10 28.08 13.38
N LEU A 4 30.85 27.99 12.92
CA LEU A 4 29.71 28.47 13.69
C LEU A 4 29.02 27.28 14.34
N LYS A 5 29.02 27.36 15.66
CA LYS A 5 28.38 26.49 16.64
C LYS A 5 26.88 26.48 16.38
N GLN A 6 26.29 25.31 16.17
CA GLN A 6 24.84 25.14 16.24
C GLN A 6 24.48 25.09 17.72
N ASP A 7 23.92 26.18 18.24
CA ASP A 7 23.30 26.21 19.56
C ASP A 7 21.81 25.89 19.38
N PHE A 8 21.42 24.66 19.77
CA PHE A 8 20.02 24.28 19.89
C PHE A 8 19.46 24.93 21.16
N ALA A 9 18.74 26.03 21.00
CA ALA A 9 17.91 26.58 22.06
C ALA A 9 16.57 25.82 22.08
N ALA A 10 16.33 25.09 23.17
CA ALA A 10 15.03 24.48 23.46
C ALA A 10 13.99 25.59 23.62
N ALA A 11 12.99 25.61 22.75
CA ALA A 11 11.82 26.46 22.92
C ALA A 11 10.89 25.79 23.95
N ASP A 12 10.68 26.52 25.04
CA ASP A 12 9.77 26.23 26.14
C ASP A 12 8.31 26.26 25.62
N ILE A 13 7.58 25.15 25.77
CA ILE A 13 6.17 25.06 25.37
C ILE A 13 5.33 25.57 26.54
N GLY A 14 5.09 26.88 26.55
CA GLY A 14 4.12 27.52 27.43
C GLY A 14 2.70 27.28 26.93
N ALA A 15 1.89 26.58 27.73
CA ALA A 15 0.45 26.43 27.54
C ALA A 15 -0.24 27.80 27.66
N GLN A 16 -0.94 28.23 26.60
CA GLN A 16 -1.84 29.39 26.65
C GLN A 16 -3.11 29.07 25.86
N GLU A 17 -4.23 29.25 26.54
CA GLU A 17 -5.58 28.89 26.15
C GLU A 17 -6.21 30.07 25.39
N GLY A 18 -6.83 29.78 24.25
CA GLY A 18 -7.92 30.59 23.67
C GLY A 18 -7.55 31.92 23.00
N ASP A 19 -7.26 31.88 21.71
CA ASP A 19 -7.73 32.90 20.77
C ASP A 19 -8.02 32.26 19.42
N SER A 20 -9.07 32.72 18.75
CA SER A 20 -9.55 32.17 17.48
C SER A 20 -8.46 32.34 16.42
N PHE A 21 -7.83 31.23 16.05
CA PHE A 21 -6.83 31.23 14.99
C PHE A 21 -7.54 31.22 13.64
N ASP A 22 -7.92 32.42 13.19
CA ASP A 22 -8.12 32.71 11.76
C ASP A 22 -6.76 32.56 11.07
N PHE A 23 -6.33 31.32 10.83
CA PHE A 23 -5.20 31.03 9.96
C PHE A 23 -5.66 31.40 8.55
N LEU A 24 -5.41 32.65 8.16
CA LEU A 24 -5.29 33.04 6.77
C LEU A 24 -4.19 32.14 6.20
N ILE A 25 -4.60 31.05 5.53
CA ILE A 25 -3.68 30.07 4.96
C ILE A 25 -2.82 30.83 3.96
N GLU A 26 -1.59 31.10 4.38
CA GLU A 26 -0.51 31.52 3.51
C GLU A 26 -0.25 30.34 2.57
N ASP A 27 -0.82 30.46 1.37
CA ASP A 27 -0.71 29.52 0.28
C ASP A 27 0.77 29.25 -0.06
N THR A 28 1.12 27.96 -0.15
CA THR A 28 2.44 27.41 -0.54
C THR A 28 3.55 27.43 0.52
N ALA A 29 3.28 26.85 1.69
CA ALA A 29 4.33 26.10 2.39
C ALA A 29 4.21 24.64 1.94
N ASP A 30 5.29 24.05 1.38
CA ASP A 30 5.48 22.61 1.15
C ASP A 30 4.66 21.77 2.14
N ASP A 31 3.47 21.31 1.73
CA ASP A 31 2.74 20.34 2.52
C ASP A 31 3.48 19.00 2.32
N PRO A 32 4.06 18.40 3.36
CA PRO A 32 4.72 17.10 3.24
C PRO A 32 3.74 15.98 2.82
N PHE A 33 2.44 16.28 2.72
CA PHE A 33 1.37 15.41 2.21
C PHE A 33 0.83 15.85 0.85
N ASP A 34 1.69 16.40 -0.02
CA ASP A 34 1.35 16.70 -1.41
C ASP A 34 0.58 15.52 -2.02
N THR A 35 -0.69 15.75 -2.35
CA THR A 35 -1.60 14.68 -2.76
C THR A 35 -1.30 14.34 -4.21
N TYR A 36 -0.37 13.42 -4.42
CA TYR A 36 -0.04 12.91 -5.75
C TYR A 36 -1.30 12.37 -6.43
N GLU A 37 -1.58 12.85 -7.64
CA GLU A 37 -2.67 12.34 -8.46
C GLU A 37 -2.27 10.97 -9.03
N ILE A 38 -3.00 9.93 -8.63
CA ILE A 38 -2.78 8.55 -9.05
C ILE A 38 -3.88 8.17 -10.04
N TYR A 39 -3.49 7.69 -11.22
CA TYR A 39 -4.41 7.16 -12.22
C TYR A 39 -4.01 5.73 -12.62
N ARG A 40 -4.86 5.05 -13.41
CA ARG A 40 -4.60 3.67 -13.85
C ARG A 40 -4.51 3.56 -15.36
N VAL A 41 -3.43 2.95 -15.82
CA VAL A 41 -3.21 2.60 -17.22
C VAL A 41 -3.10 1.09 -17.39
N SER A 42 -3.46 0.57 -18.55
CA SER A 42 -3.33 -0.85 -18.88
C SER A 42 -2.02 -1.08 -19.61
N CYS A 43 -1.15 -1.93 -19.05
CA CYS A 43 0.11 -2.29 -19.69
C CYS A 43 -0.14 -2.97 -21.05
N PRO A 44 0.47 -2.51 -22.15
CA PRO A 44 0.24 -3.08 -23.48
C PRO A 44 0.75 -4.52 -23.62
N ASP A 45 1.70 -4.96 -22.77
CA ASP A 45 2.30 -6.30 -22.85
C ASP A 45 1.59 -7.34 -21.98
N CYS A 46 1.17 -6.99 -20.76
CA CYS A 46 0.50 -7.95 -19.86
C CYS A 46 -0.99 -7.67 -19.62
N GLY A 47 -1.51 -6.53 -20.10
CA GLY A 47 -2.91 -6.14 -19.95
C GLY A 47 -3.34 -5.87 -18.50
N GLN A 48 -2.40 -5.86 -17.55
CA GLN A 48 -2.72 -5.57 -16.15
C GLN A 48 -2.85 -4.07 -15.94
N PRO A 49 -3.80 -3.63 -15.08
CA PRO A 49 -3.89 -2.24 -14.67
C PRO A 49 -2.70 -1.90 -13.77
N ILE A 50 -2.04 -0.79 -14.05
CA ILE A 50 -0.90 -0.24 -13.33
C ILE A 50 -1.31 1.12 -12.79
N ALA A 51 -1.10 1.33 -11.49
CA ALA A 51 -1.22 2.65 -10.88
C ALA A 51 0.02 3.48 -11.24
N LEU A 52 -0.19 4.67 -11.78
CA LEU A 52 0.84 5.58 -12.25
C LEU A 52 0.61 6.96 -11.62
N LEU A 53 1.69 7.65 -11.26
CA LEU A 53 1.62 9.03 -10.82
C LEU A 53 1.55 9.98 -12.03
N ALA A 54 0.87 11.11 -11.90
CA ALA A 54 0.71 12.08 -12.99
C ALA A 54 2.04 12.61 -13.57
N ASP A 55 3.13 12.58 -12.79
CA ASP A 55 4.47 13.02 -13.18
C ASP A 55 5.37 11.88 -13.72
N GLU A 56 4.90 10.63 -13.73
CA GLU A 56 5.66 9.49 -14.26
C GLU A 56 5.41 9.28 -15.76
N ASP A 57 6.44 9.52 -16.58
CA ASP A 57 6.39 9.35 -18.04
C ASP A 57 6.58 7.90 -18.51
N THR A 58 6.94 6.97 -17.61
CA THR A 58 7.25 5.58 -17.94
C THR A 58 6.58 4.61 -16.98
N LEU A 59 6.15 3.46 -17.49
CA LEU A 59 5.56 2.41 -16.67
C LEU A 59 6.58 1.91 -15.63
N PRO A 60 6.20 1.80 -14.34
CA PRO A 60 7.05 1.28 -13.30
C PRO A 60 7.40 -0.19 -13.56
N GLU A 61 8.46 -0.65 -12.88
CA GLU A 61 8.81 -2.07 -12.90
C GLU A 61 7.68 -2.88 -12.28
N HIS A 62 7.13 -3.81 -13.06
CA HIS A 62 6.06 -4.69 -12.63
C HIS A 62 6.33 -6.11 -13.15
N ALA A 63 5.69 -7.09 -12.53
CA ALA A 63 5.94 -8.49 -12.82
C ALA A 63 4.72 -9.20 -13.41
N LEU A 64 4.98 -10.13 -14.31
CA LEU A 64 4.01 -11.09 -14.80
C LEU A 64 3.90 -12.26 -13.81
N CYS A 65 2.67 -12.55 -13.37
CA CYS A 65 2.35 -13.77 -12.67
C CYS A 65 1.90 -14.83 -13.70
N PRO A 66 2.65 -15.93 -13.89
CA PRO A 66 2.32 -16.91 -14.91
C PRO A 66 1.00 -17.64 -14.63
N SER A 67 0.60 -17.75 -13.35
CA SER A 67 -0.71 -18.22 -12.95
C SER A 67 -1.06 -17.74 -11.54
N PRO A 68 -2.35 -17.54 -11.21
CA PRO A 68 -2.77 -17.21 -9.84
C PRO A 68 -2.34 -18.24 -8.78
N TRP A 69 -2.08 -19.49 -9.20
CA TRP A 69 -1.67 -20.59 -8.33
C TRP A 69 -0.15 -20.73 -8.16
N ASN A 70 0.65 -19.88 -8.83
CA ASN A 70 2.11 -19.86 -8.70
C ASN A 70 2.64 -18.42 -8.53
N PRO A 71 2.36 -17.78 -7.38
CA PRO A 71 2.69 -16.37 -7.14
C PRO A 71 4.19 -16.13 -6.93
N PHE A 72 5.01 -17.18 -6.82
CA PHE A 72 6.45 -17.05 -6.58
C PHE A 72 7.28 -17.06 -7.86
N ALA A 73 6.69 -17.45 -8.99
CA ALA A 73 7.36 -17.48 -10.29
C ALA A 73 7.19 -16.15 -11.06
N LEU A 74 7.26 -15.02 -10.33
CA LEU A 74 7.18 -13.69 -10.92
C LEU A 74 8.41 -13.42 -11.79
N THR A 75 8.17 -12.85 -12.97
CA THR A 75 9.22 -12.38 -13.88
C THR A 75 8.91 -10.94 -14.26
N VAL A 76 9.93 -10.10 -14.42
CA VAL A 76 9.73 -8.70 -14.84
C VAL A 76 9.01 -8.68 -16.19
N CYS A 77 7.93 -7.91 -16.26
CA CYS A 77 7.17 -7.76 -17.49
C CYS A 77 8.00 -6.97 -18.51
N GLN A 78 7.96 -7.39 -19.78
CA GLN A 78 8.63 -6.70 -20.88
C GLN A 78 8.10 -5.28 -21.11
N GLY A 79 6.91 -4.96 -20.59
CA GLY A 79 6.34 -3.61 -20.63
C GLY A 79 6.90 -2.66 -19.56
N SER A 80 7.73 -3.16 -18.63
CA SER A 80 8.38 -2.31 -17.63
C SER A 80 9.28 -1.28 -18.31
N GLY A 81 9.16 0.00 -17.92
CA GLY A 81 9.93 1.10 -18.50
C GLY A 81 9.43 1.58 -19.88
N ARG A 82 8.32 1.05 -20.40
CA ARG A 82 7.70 1.60 -21.61
C ARG A 82 7.11 3.00 -21.34
N PRO A 83 7.01 3.87 -22.37
CA PRO A 83 6.35 5.16 -22.23
C PRO A 83 4.90 5.00 -21.74
N ALA A 84 4.49 5.83 -20.77
CA ALA A 84 3.12 5.86 -20.28
C ALA A 84 2.12 6.18 -21.40
N ALA A 85 2.52 7.01 -22.36
CA ALA A 85 1.71 7.36 -23.53
C ALA A 85 1.38 6.17 -24.46
N ASP A 86 2.13 5.07 -24.39
CA ASP A 86 1.84 3.84 -25.15
C ASP A 86 0.84 2.92 -24.43
N ALA A 87 0.53 3.20 -23.16
CA ALA A 87 -0.44 2.46 -22.36
C ALA A 87 -1.82 3.12 -22.49
N ALA A 88 -2.85 2.31 -22.73
CA ALA A 88 -4.21 2.83 -22.78
C ALA A 88 -4.69 3.15 -21.36
N ASP A 89 -5.37 4.28 -21.18
CA ASP A 89 -6.08 4.57 -19.95
C ASP A 89 -7.06 3.44 -19.65
N THR A 90 -7.07 3.00 -18.39
CA THR A 90 -8.07 2.03 -17.96
C THR A 90 -9.31 2.83 -17.60
N ASP A 91 -10.25 2.93 -18.55
CA ASP A 91 -11.63 3.27 -18.19
C ASP A 91 -12.09 2.22 -17.16
N ASP A 92 -12.65 2.69 -16.06
CA ASP A 92 -12.79 1.99 -14.77
C ASP A 92 -13.55 0.66 -14.93
N MET A 93 -12.87 -0.39 -15.41
CA MET A 93 -13.43 -1.72 -15.67
C MET A 93 -13.55 -2.53 -14.39
N MET A 94 -13.86 -1.87 -13.29
CA MET A 94 -14.55 -2.50 -12.18
C MET A 94 -16.02 -2.16 -12.38
N ASP A 95 -16.71 -2.98 -13.18
CA ASP A 95 -18.15 -3.14 -13.08
C ASP A 95 -18.40 -3.63 -11.65
N ALA A 96 -18.50 -2.68 -10.72
CA ALA A 96 -18.54 -2.90 -9.30
C ALA A 96 -19.89 -3.54 -9.02
N HIS A 97 -19.91 -4.87 -9.15
CA HIS A 97 -21.09 -5.65 -8.82
C HIS A 97 -21.46 -5.28 -7.39
N GLU A 98 -22.64 -4.67 -7.21
CA GLU A 98 -23.23 -4.38 -5.89
C GLU A 98 -23.51 -5.72 -5.20
N GLN A 99 -22.45 -6.35 -4.70
CA GLN A 99 -22.53 -7.48 -3.81
C GLN A 99 -22.93 -6.92 -2.45
N ASP A 100 -23.88 -7.59 -1.79
CA ASP A 100 -24.28 -7.24 -0.43
C ASP A 100 -23.03 -7.19 0.48
N ALA A 101 -22.65 -5.99 0.92
CA ALA A 101 -21.42 -5.75 1.68
C ALA A 101 -21.40 -6.57 2.98
N ALA A 102 -22.57 -6.91 3.53
CA ALA A 102 -22.68 -7.78 4.69
C ALA A 102 -22.10 -9.19 4.41
N ILE A 103 -22.29 -9.73 3.21
CA ILE A 103 -21.76 -11.05 2.82
C ILE A 103 -20.23 -11.00 2.65
N LEU A 104 -19.69 -9.92 2.07
CA LEU A 104 -18.25 -9.76 1.84
C LEU A 104 -17.46 -9.50 3.13
N LEU A 105 -18.06 -8.78 4.07
CA LEU A 105 -17.40 -8.37 5.33
C LEU A 105 -17.65 -9.37 6.47
N THR A 106 -18.57 -10.32 6.31
CA THR A 106 -18.76 -11.39 7.29
C THR A 106 -17.72 -12.47 7.06
N LEU A 107 -16.81 -12.61 8.01
CA LEU A 107 -15.84 -13.68 8.03
C LEU A 107 -16.57 -15.04 8.16
N PRO A 108 -16.33 -16.01 7.25
CA PRO A 108 -16.95 -17.33 7.34
C PRO A 108 -16.67 -18.01 8.69
N GLU A 109 -17.67 -18.73 9.21
CA GLU A 109 -17.50 -19.49 10.45
C GLU A 109 -16.31 -20.46 10.35
N GLY A 110 -15.37 -20.36 11.28
CA GLY A 110 -14.16 -21.18 11.31
C GLY A 110 -12.96 -20.64 10.51
N LEU A 111 -13.11 -19.55 9.75
CA LEU A 111 -11.98 -18.88 9.10
C LEU A 111 -11.30 -17.90 10.06
N ASP A 112 -10.36 -18.38 10.87
CA ASP A 112 -9.48 -17.51 11.66
C ASP A 112 -8.23 -17.16 10.83
N TRP A 113 -8.19 -15.95 10.25
CA TRP A 113 -7.09 -15.50 9.38
C TRP A 113 -5.74 -15.42 10.10
N ARG A 114 -5.70 -15.39 11.45
CA ARG A 114 -4.45 -15.40 12.24
C ARG A 114 -3.88 -16.79 12.44
N ARG A 115 -4.70 -17.83 12.28
CA ARG A 115 -4.29 -19.24 12.42
C ARG A 115 -4.03 -19.92 11.09
N GLN A 116 -4.02 -19.17 10.00
CA GLN A 116 -3.71 -19.72 8.69
C GLN A 116 -2.23 -20.10 8.62
N PRO A 117 -1.87 -21.11 7.82
CA PRO A 117 -0.49 -21.59 7.71
C PRO A 117 0.51 -20.54 7.18
N PHE A 118 0.02 -19.43 6.63
CA PHE A 118 0.81 -18.30 6.11
C PHE A 118 0.70 -17.03 6.97
N SER A 119 -0.02 -17.07 8.09
CA SER A 119 -0.09 -15.93 9.00
C SER A 119 1.24 -15.72 9.71
N HIS A 120 1.67 -14.47 9.87
CA HIS A 120 2.78 -14.16 10.78
C HIS A 120 2.36 -14.59 12.20
N PRO A 121 3.19 -15.37 12.92
CA PRO A 121 2.96 -15.62 14.33
C PRO A 121 2.93 -14.25 15.01
N GLY A 122 1.81 -13.89 15.63
CA GLY A 122 1.68 -12.58 16.24
C GLY A 122 2.69 -12.40 17.35
N GLY A 123 2.91 -11.14 17.68
CA GLY A 123 3.98 -10.69 18.54
C GLY A 123 3.98 -11.31 19.95
N PRO A 124 4.99 -10.96 20.77
CA PRO A 124 5.24 -11.58 22.07
C PRO A 124 3.98 -11.55 22.96
N GLY A 125 3.31 -12.69 23.07
CA GLY A 125 2.01 -12.85 23.73
C GLY A 125 1.15 -13.95 23.10
N GLU A 126 1.31 -14.20 21.80
CA GLU A 126 0.60 -15.28 21.12
C GLU A 126 1.29 -16.63 21.38
N ARG A 127 0.59 -17.51 22.10
CA ARG A 127 1.07 -18.88 22.34
C ARG A 127 0.81 -19.71 21.07
N PRO A 128 1.83 -20.39 20.51
CA PRO A 128 1.61 -21.25 19.36
C PRO A 128 0.59 -22.34 19.69
N ALA A 129 -0.31 -22.61 18.74
CA ALA A 129 -1.28 -23.69 18.87
C ALA A 129 -0.54 -25.02 19.09
N ARG A 130 -0.91 -25.76 20.13
CA ARG A 130 -0.30 -27.07 20.42
C ARG A 130 -0.67 -28.05 19.30
N VAL A 131 0.28 -28.38 18.44
CA VAL A 131 0.11 -29.42 17.42
C VAL A 131 -0.03 -30.78 18.12
N PRO A 132 -1.14 -31.52 17.95
CA PRO A 132 -1.26 -32.86 18.48
C PRO A 132 -0.23 -33.76 17.80
N ARG A 133 0.59 -34.45 18.61
CA ARG A 133 1.61 -35.39 18.09
C ARG A 133 0.88 -36.48 17.30
N SER A 134 1.21 -36.65 16.03
CA SER A 134 0.72 -37.77 15.23
C SER A 134 1.09 -39.06 15.96
N ARG A 135 0.09 -39.86 16.31
CA ARG A 135 0.33 -41.19 16.88
C ARG A 135 1.00 -42.00 15.78
N ARG A 136 2.29 -42.29 15.95
CA ARG A 136 2.99 -43.27 15.10
C ARG A 136 2.23 -44.58 15.22
N ARG A 137 1.57 -44.98 14.14
CA ARG A 137 0.95 -46.29 14.02
C ARG A 137 2.10 -47.28 13.84
N SER A 138 2.32 -48.15 14.82
CA SER A 138 3.29 -49.24 14.77
C SER A 138 2.87 -50.29 13.76
#